data_AF-B1W428-F1
#
_entry.id   AF-B1W428-F1
#
_cell.length_a   1.000
_cell.length_b   1.000
_cell.length_c   1.000
_cell.angle_alpha   90.00
_cell.angle_beta   90.00
_cell.angle_gamma   90.00
#
_symmetry.space_group_name_H-M   'P 1'
#
loop_
_entity.id
_entity.type
_entity.pdbx_description
1 polymer ?
#
loop_
_entity_poly.entity_id
_entity_poly.type
_entity_poly.pdbx_seq_one_letter_code
_entity_poly.pdbx_strand_id
1 'polypeptide(L)'
;MDLLDWHRGRLTSRRLAVLVKHMPRDSAVAQELHGEASEWSVCDYLLAAAVDHLAAANWMFASVNTDEDAEPPAPPVPVPRPGETPAEAAADEPGAPSRGDLLRFFS
;
A
#
# COMPACT_ATOMS: atom_id res chain seq x y z
N MET A 1 13.59 25.35 17.53
CA MET A 1 13.97 25.57 16.13
C MET A 1 12.72 25.39 15.30
N ASP A 2 12.22 26.47 14.70
CA ASP A 2 11.04 26.48 13.84
C ASP A 2 11.32 27.27 12.54
N LEU A 3 10.36 27.31 11.60
CA LEU A 3 10.50 28.08 10.36
C LEU A 3 10.61 29.59 10.60
N LEU A 4 10.06 30.08 11.71
CA LEU A 4 10.11 31.50 12.06
C LEU A 4 11.53 31.92 12.48
N ASP A 5 12.38 30.99 12.90
CA ASP A 5 13.79 31.24 13.16
C ASP A 5 14.55 31.67 11.91
N TRP A 6 14.15 31.23 10.72
CA TRP A 6 14.70 31.75 9.45
C TRP A 6 14.23 33.18 9.19
N HIS A 7 12.93 33.44 9.33
CA HIS A 7 12.37 34.79 9.18
C HIS A 7 12.97 35.81 10.17
N ARG A 8 13.29 35.37 11.40
CA ARG A 8 13.92 36.20 12.45
C ARG A 8 15.45 36.28 12.33
N GLY A 9 16.06 35.69 11.30
CA GLY A 9 17.51 35.71 11.09
C GLY A 9 18.33 34.83 12.05
N ARG A 10 17.68 33.97 12.84
CA ARG A 10 18.35 33.01 13.76
C ARG A 10 18.76 31.71 13.05
N LEU A 11 18.23 31.44 11.86
CA LEU A 11 18.56 30.30 11.01
C LEU A 11 19.04 30.77 9.65
N THR A 12 20.20 30.26 9.18
CA THR A 12 20.72 30.59 7.85
C THR A 12 20.02 29.80 6.76
N SER A 13 19.89 30.38 5.56
CA SER A 13 19.30 29.68 4.40
C SER A 13 20.05 28.40 4.05
N ARG A 14 21.38 28.39 4.21
CA ARG A 14 22.20 27.18 4.02
C ARG A 14 21.79 26.06 4.98
N ARG A 15 21.54 26.38 6.26
CA ARG A 15 21.11 25.38 7.26
C ARG A 15 19.67 24.93 7.03
N LEU A 16 18.77 25.83 6.66
CA LEU A 16 17.40 25.49 6.28
C LEU A 16 17.39 24.50 5.10
N ALA A 17 18.18 24.75 4.05
CA ALA A 17 18.28 23.85 2.91
C ALA A 17 18.77 22.44 3.28
N VAL A 18 19.71 22.32 4.23
CA VAL A 18 20.16 21.03 4.75
C VAL A 18 19.04 20.30 5.50
N LEU A 19 18.27 21.01 6.35
CA LEU A 19 17.15 20.41 7.07
C LEU A 19 16.06 19.89 6.13
N VAL A 20 15.70 20.66 5.11
CA VAL A 20 14.72 20.23 4.09
C VAL A 20 15.26 19.03 3.29
N LYS A 21 16.54 19.06 2.90
CA LYS A 21 17.16 17.97 2.12
C LYS A 21 17.25 16.64 2.87
N HIS A 22 17.43 16.69 4.18
CA HIS A 22 17.58 15.50 5.04
C HIS A 22 16.35 15.23 5.90
N MET A 23 15.22 15.80 5.51
CA MET A 23 13.96 15.57 6.18
C MET A 23 13.58 14.08 6.10
N PRO A 24 12.98 13.51 7.16
CA PRO A 24 12.48 12.14 7.15
C PRO A 24 11.49 11.88 6.00
N ARG A 25 11.50 10.65 5.47
CA ARG A 25 10.67 10.25 4.32
C ARG A 25 9.17 10.22 4.63
N ASP A 26 8.83 10.08 5.91
CA ASP A 26 7.49 10.11 6.49
C ASP A 26 7.06 11.52 6.92
N SER A 27 7.85 12.56 6.65
CA SER A 27 7.47 13.94 6.96
C SER A 27 6.26 14.41 6.15
N ALA A 28 5.45 15.29 6.73
CA ALA A 28 4.25 15.83 6.07
C ALA A 28 4.56 16.47 4.69
N VAL A 29 5.71 17.13 4.55
CA VAL A 29 6.13 17.74 3.28
C VAL A 29 6.53 16.66 2.26
N ALA A 30 7.18 15.57 2.69
CA ALA A 30 7.49 14.45 1.80
C ALA A 30 6.22 13.69 1.38
N GLN A 31 5.25 13.54 2.30
CA GLN A 31 3.94 12.96 2.00
C GLN A 31 3.15 13.83 1.02
N GLU A 32 3.12 15.15 1.20
CA GLU A 32 2.43 16.06 0.29
C GLU A 32 3.08 16.08 -1.11
N LEU A 33 4.42 16.04 -1.18
CA LEU A 33 5.16 16.09 -2.45
C LEU A 33 5.14 14.77 -3.23
N HIS A 34 5.14 13.63 -2.52
CA HIS A 34 5.28 12.31 -3.13
C HIS A 34 4.02 11.44 -3.05
N GLY A 35 2.97 11.89 -2.36
CA GLY A 35 1.70 11.18 -2.22
C GLY A 35 1.87 9.78 -1.65
N GLU A 36 1.14 8.80 -2.20
CA GLU A 36 1.20 7.38 -1.84
C GLU A 36 2.62 6.78 -1.96
N ALA A 37 3.48 7.34 -2.82
CA ALA A 37 4.87 6.89 -2.95
C ALA A 37 5.77 7.29 -1.76
N SER A 38 5.27 8.10 -0.82
CA SER A 38 5.92 8.39 0.46
C SER A 38 5.71 7.26 1.48
N GLU A 39 4.55 6.60 1.43
CA GLU A 39 4.12 5.66 2.47
C GLU A 39 4.92 4.36 2.43
N TRP A 40 5.12 3.79 1.23
CA TRP A 40 5.92 2.58 1.05
C TRP A 40 7.22 2.86 0.31
N SER A 41 8.31 2.30 0.82
CA SER A 41 9.57 2.19 0.08
C SER A 41 9.47 1.11 -0.99
N VAL A 42 10.39 1.14 -1.95
CA VAL A 42 10.54 0.05 -2.93
C VAL A 42 10.73 -1.29 -2.21
N CYS A 43 11.43 -1.31 -1.07
CA CYS A 43 11.59 -2.53 -0.29
C CYS A 43 10.26 -3.03 0.29
N ASP A 44 9.36 -2.13 0.70
CA ASP A 44 8.06 -2.50 1.26
C ASP A 44 7.18 -3.14 0.17
N TYR A 45 7.16 -2.55 -1.03
CA TYR A 45 6.47 -3.15 -2.18
C TYR A 45 7.02 -4.54 -2.54
N LEU A 46 8.36 -4.68 -2.59
CA LEU A 46 8.99 -5.96 -2.91
C LEU A 46 8.74 -7.01 -1.84
N LEU A 47 8.75 -6.62 -0.56
CA LEU A 47 8.47 -7.52 0.54
C LEU A 47 7.02 -7.98 0.54
N ALA A 48 6.07 -7.07 0.31
CA ALA A 48 4.66 -7.40 0.19
C ALA A 48 4.42 -8.39 -0.96
N ALA A 49 5.04 -8.16 -2.13
CA ALA A 49 4.97 -9.11 -3.25
C ALA A 49 5.57 -10.48 -2.89
N ALA A 50 6.69 -10.52 -2.18
CA ALA A 50 7.27 -11.77 -1.71
C ALA A 50 6.34 -12.53 -0.76
N VAL A 51 5.69 -11.82 0.18
CA VAL A 51 4.70 -12.40 1.10
C VAL A 51 3.52 -12.99 0.33
N ASP A 52 2.96 -12.25 -0.64
CA ASP A 52 1.82 -12.72 -1.44
C ASP A 52 2.16 -13.98 -2.25
N HIS A 53 3.33 -14.01 -2.88
CA HIS A 53 3.79 -15.17 -3.64
C HIS A 53 4.07 -16.39 -2.75
N LEU A 54 4.63 -16.19 -1.55
CA LEU A 54 4.84 -17.27 -0.59
C LEU A 54 3.51 -17.81 -0.07
N ALA A 55 2.54 -16.94 0.21
CA ALA A 55 1.21 -17.36 0.63
C ALA A 55 0.51 -18.18 -0.46
N ALA A 56 0.58 -17.73 -1.72
CA ALA A 56 0.05 -18.47 -2.86
C ALA A 56 0.74 -19.83 -3.04
N ALA A 57 2.06 -19.90 -2.92
CA ALA A 57 2.80 -21.15 -3.02
C ALA A 57 2.43 -22.15 -1.91
N ASN A 58 2.30 -21.67 -0.67
CA ASN A 58 1.89 -22.49 0.46
C ASN A 58 0.44 -22.96 0.33
N TRP A 59 -0.44 -22.10 -0.17
CA TRP A 59 -1.82 -22.48 -0.46
C TRP A 59 -1.88 -23.56 -1.53
N MET A 60 -1.19 -23.40 -2.67
CA MET A 60 -1.13 -24.43 -3.72
C MET A 60 -0.60 -25.76 -3.17
N PHE A 61 0.45 -25.70 -2.34
CA PHE A 61 0.99 -26.88 -1.67
C PHE A 61 -0.05 -27.53 -0.74
N ALA A 62 -0.71 -26.76 0.11
CA ALA A 62 -1.74 -27.27 1.01
C ALA A 62 -2.92 -27.88 0.23
N SER A 63 -3.40 -27.21 -0.82
CA SER A 63 -4.49 -27.69 -1.67
C SER A 63 -4.19 -29.03 -2.32
N VAL A 64 -2.95 -29.25 -2.79
CA VAL A 64 -2.54 -30.54 -3.39
C VAL A 64 -2.39 -31.65 -2.35
N ASN A 65 -2.08 -31.31 -1.09
CA ASN A 65 -1.87 -32.27 -0.02
C ASN A 65 -3.09 -32.44 0.90
N THR A 66 -4.20 -31.79 0.59
CA THR A 66 -5.47 -31.95 1.30
C THR A 66 -6.18 -33.20 0.77
N ASP A 67 -6.83 -33.95 1.66
CA ASP A 67 -7.62 -35.12 1.30
C ASP A 67 -8.75 -34.73 0.32
N GLU A 68 -9.10 -35.61 -0.62
CA GLU A 68 -10.11 -35.34 -1.65
C GLU A 68 -11.50 -35.08 -1.05
N ASP A 69 -11.77 -35.69 0.11
CA ASP A 69 -13.04 -35.53 0.84
C ASP A 69 -13.01 -34.37 1.86
N ALA A 70 -11.88 -33.67 2.00
CA ALA A 70 -11.74 -32.55 2.93
C ALA A 70 -12.02 -31.20 2.26
N GLU A 71 -12.49 -30.23 3.05
CA GLU A 71 -12.72 -28.87 2.57
C GLU A 71 -11.39 -28.24 2.12
N PRO A 72 -11.29 -27.71 0.87
CA PRO A 72 -10.10 -27.06 0.40
C PRO A 72 -9.71 -25.83 1.26
N PRO A 73 -8.41 -25.55 1.42
CA PRO A 73 -7.99 -24.37 2.15
C PRO A 73 -8.45 -23.10 1.42
N ALA A 74 -8.87 -22.09 2.19
CA ALA A 74 -9.25 -20.79 1.64
C ALA A 74 -8.06 -20.12 0.91
N PRO A 75 -8.31 -19.45 -0.22
CA PRO A 75 -7.26 -18.72 -0.94
C PRO A 75 -6.69 -17.59 -0.07
N PRO A 76 -5.38 -17.31 -0.18
CA PRO A 76 -4.76 -16.26 0.62
C PRO A 76 -5.19 -14.87 0.13
N VAL A 77 -5.36 -13.94 1.07
CA VAL A 77 -5.62 -12.54 0.77
C VAL A 77 -4.28 -11.80 0.66
N PRO A 78 -4.03 -11.04 -0.42
CA PRO A 78 -2.82 -10.25 -0.57
C PRO A 78 -2.64 -9.19 0.53
N VAL A 79 -1.40 -8.81 0.81
CA VAL A 79 -1.10 -7.69 1.72
C VAL A 79 -1.72 -6.39 1.15
N PRO A 80 -2.51 -5.63 1.91
CA PRO A 80 -3.10 -4.39 1.40
C PRO A 80 -2.03 -3.37 1.01
N ARG A 81 -2.10 -2.81 -0.22
CA ARG A 81 -1.17 -1.76 -0.66
C ARG A 81 -1.66 -0.38 -0.23
N PRO A 82 -0.76 0.60 -0.02
CA PRO A 82 -1.15 2.00 0.13
C PRO A 82 -1.99 2.46 -1.06
N GLY A 83 -3.09 3.17 -0.81
CA GLY A 83 -4.04 3.61 -1.83
C GLY A 83 -5.10 2.58 -2.22
N GLU A 84 -4.93 1.30 -1.88
CA GLU A 84 -5.98 0.28 -2.07
C GLU A 84 -6.93 0.28 -0.87
N THR A 85 -8.23 0.47 -1.13
CA THR A 85 -9.24 0.31 -0.08
C THR A 85 -9.41 -1.19 0.19
N PRO A 86 -9.41 -1.67 1.44
CA PRO A 86 -9.52 -3.12 1.75
C PRO A 86 -10.75 -3.83 1.14
N ALA A 87 -11.78 -3.07 0.79
CA ALA A 87 -12.98 -3.57 0.12
C ALA A 87 -12.75 -3.97 -1.35
N GLU A 88 -11.75 -3.41 -2.03
CA GLU A 88 -11.49 -3.66 -3.45
C GLU A 88 -10.66 -4.93 -3.67
N ALA A 89 -9.83 -5.32 -2.71
CA ALA A 89 -9.09 -6.59 -2.72
C ALA A 89 -9.99 -7.82 -2.42
N ALA A 90 -11.16 -7.61 -1.82
CA ALA A 90 -12.16 -8.64 -1.53
C ALA A 90 -13.30 -8.70 -2.57
N ALA A 91 -13.31 -7.80 -3.56
CA ALA A 91 -14.43 -7.63 -4.48
C ALA A 91 -14.46 -8.63 -5.66
N ASP A 92 -13.53 -9.58 -5.71
CA ASP A 92 -13.61 -10.71 -6.67
C ASP A 92 -14.48 -11.86 -6.12
N GLU A 93 -15.52 -11.52 -5.34
CA GLU A 93 -16.61 -12.45 -5.08
C GLU A 93 -17.36 -12.69 -6.40
N PRO A 94 -17.48 -13.94 -6.87
CA PRO A 94 -18.22 -14.26 -8.09
C PRO A 94 -19.71 -13.99 -7.88
N GLY A 95 -20.15 -12.77 -8.20
CA GLY A 95 -21.56 -12.36 -8.08
C GLY A 95 -21.81 -10.87 -7.89
N ALA A 96 -20.79 -10.05 -7.59
CA ALA A 96 -20.98 -8.61 -7.48
C ALA A 96 -21.01 -7.94 -8.88
N PRO A 97 -22.02 -7.12 -9.19
CA PRO A 97 -22.10 -6.42 -10.48
C PRO A 97 -20.94 -5.42 -10.62
N SER A 98 -20.25 -5.45 -11.75
CA SER A 98 -19.14 -4.55 -12.01
C SER A 98 -19.61 -3.09 -12.12
N ARG A 99 -18.68 -2.13 -12.00
CA ARG A 99 -18.98 -0.70 -12.19
C ARG A 99 -19.66 -0.41 -13.53
N GLY A 100 -19.31 -1.16 -14.58
CA GLY A 100 -19.95 -1.06 -15.90
C GLY A 100 -21.40 -1.55 -15.90
N ASP A 101 -21.70 -2.62 -15.15
CA ASP A 101 -23.05 -3.18 -15.02
C ASP A 101 -23.99 -2.23 -14.28
N LEU A 102 -23.48 -1.56 -13.24
CA LEU A 102 -24.24 -0.57 -12.48
C LEU A 102 -24.59 0.66 -13.32
N LEU A 103 -23.66 1.16 -14.14
CA LEU A 103 -23.93 2.30 -15.02
C LEU A 103 -24.99 1.99 -16.09
N ARG A 104 -25.05 0.75 -16.55
CA ARG A 104 -26.03 0.28 -17.54
C ARG A 104 -27.42 0.03 -16.95
N PHE A 105 -27.51 -0.24 -15.65
CA PHE A 105 -28.80 -0.42 -14.97
C PHE A 105 -29.56 0.91 -14.78
N PHE A 106 -28.85 2.02 -14.60
CA PHE A 106 -29.44 3.34 -14.33
C PHE A 106 -29.63 4.24 -15.57
N SER A 107 -29.37 3.73 -16.78
CA SER A 107 -29.64 4.40 -18.05
C SER A 107 -30.96 3.96 -18.64
#